data_AF-X1HG29-F1
#
_entry.id   AF-X1HG29-F1
#
_cell.length_a   1.000
_cell.length_b   1.000
_cell.length_c   1.000
_cell.angle_alpha   90.00
_cell.angle_beta   90.00
_cell.angle_gamma   90.00
#
_symmetry.space_group_name_H-M   'P 1'
#
loop_
_entity.id
_entity.type
_entity.pdbx_description
1 polymer ?
#
loop_
_entity_poly.entity_id
_entity_poly.type
_entity_poly.pdbx_seq_one_letter_code
_entity_poly.pdbx_strand_id
1 'polypeptide(L)'
;DLVTGSIKFGVTIFGVAGHTNVRDSSDADAVIANVLSPKTFYAGGGARKTGTLPTRTLNAANEIVQAGYYAATTLSAVDAQLAAANILSGVNIFGFVGVATVRDIGDANAVVSGVKQGQTFYSITGARKTGTMPTVALDPDANAYPAGYHVGAANLTAVDAQLVTGSIKYGVTIFGVAGHTNVRDSSDATATATRVRSGYTFYAGGGARKTGTLATVAITAANDNYPAGYHAGDALGLDHIDTDPELGTRRSVPWPIDAQKLRQRRSL
;
A
#
# COMPACT_ATOMS: atom_id res chain seq x y z
N ASP A 1 66.10 -51.91 68.46
CA ASP A 1 65.19 -52.99 68.04
C ASP A 1 64.69 -52.67 66.63
N LEU A 2 64.66 -53.66 65.73
CA LEU A 2 64.20 -53.47 64.35
C LEU A 2 62.69 -53.74 64.30
N VAL A 3 61.89 -52.68 64.24
CA VAL A 3 60.42 -52.78 64.18
C VAL A 3 59.91 -52.54 62.75
N THR A 4 58.87 -53.27 62.35
CA THR A 4 58.30 -53.22 60.99
C THR A 4 57.86 -51.82 60.55
N GLY A 5 57.41 -50.98 61.50
CA GLY A 5 57.02 -49.58 61.26
C GLY A 5 58.16 -48.64 60.87
N SER A 6 59.42 -49.06 61.02
CA SER A 6 60.61 -48.29 60.63
C SER A 6 61.17 -48.70 59.26
N ILE A 7 60.56 -49.69 58.59
CA ILE A 7 61.01 -50.21 57.30
C ILE A 7 59.95 -49.90 56.24
N LYS A 8 60.35 -49.27 55.13
CA LYS A 8 59.45 -48.95 54.01
C LYS A 8 58.82 -50.23 53.43
N PHE A 9 57.56 -50.15 53.04
CA PHE A 9 56.85 -51.22 52.35
C PHE A 9 57.64 -51.68 51.12
N GLY A 10 57.71 -53.00 50.91
CA GLY A 10 58.49 -53.62 49.84
C GLY A 10 59.98 -53.77 50.14
N VAL A 11 60.48 -53.22 51.25
CA VAL A 11 61.86 -53.42 51.72
C VAL A 11 61.87 -54.50 52.82
N THR A 12 62.87 -55.39 52.81
CA THR A 12 63.11 -56.36 53.88
C THR A 12 64.52 -56.15 54.41
N ILE A 13 64.66 -56.05 55.74
CA ILE A 13 65.95 -55.88 56.40
C ILE A 13 66.08 -56.97 57.46
N PHE A 14 67.11 -57.81 57.38
CA PHE A 14 67.35 -58.95 58.29
C PHE A 14 66.13 -59.86 58.50
N GLY A 15 65.36 -60.13 57.44
CA GLY A 15 64.17 -60.99 57.48
C GLY A 15 62.91 -60.32 58.03
N VAL A 16 62.98 -59.07 58.49
CA VAL A 16 61.81 -58.27 58.89
C VAL A 16 61.32 -57.47 57.68
N ALA A 17 60.12 -57.78 57.20
CA ALA A 17 59.48 -57.07 56.09
C ALA A 17 58.91 -55.72 56.53
N GLY A 18 58.96 -54.73 55.64
CA GLY A 18 58.42 -53.40 55.89
C GLY A 18 56.89 -53.35 55.99
N HIS A 19 56.41 -52.44 56.82
CA HIS A 19 54.99 -52.29 57.10
C HIS A 19 54.25 -51.65 55.91
N THR A 20 53.03 -52.13 55.60
CA THR A 20 52.23 -51.71 54.43
C THR A 20 51.88 -50.23 54.38
N ASN A 21 51.90 -49.57 55.53
CA ASN A 21 51.58 -48.14 55.69
C ASN A 21 52.81 -47.22 55.62
N VAL A 22 54.02 -47.74 55.50
CA VAL A 22 55.25 -46.93 55.43
C VAL A 22 55.67 -46.83 53.96
N ARG A 23 55.30 -45.76 53.28
CA ARG A 23 55.61 -45.58 51.85
C ARG A 23 56.58 -44.45 51.59
N ASP A 24 57.30 -44.54 50.47
CA ASP A 24 58.01 -43.38 49.93
C ASP A 24 57.00 -42.37 49.38
N SER A 25 57.26 -41.09 49.63
CA SER A 25 56.45 -39.97 49.14
C SER A 25 57.33 -38.80 48.68
N SER A 26 58.61 -39.09 48.38
CA SER A 26 59.59 -38.12 47.92
C SER A 26 59.29 -37.58 46.51
N ASP A 27 58.51 -38.32 45.72
CA ASP A 27 58.02 -37.97 44.40
C ASP A 27 56.63 -37.32 44.41
N ALA A 28 55.99 -37.16 45.57
CA ALA A 28 54.70 -36.51 45.68
C ALA A 28 54.81 -34.98 45.48
N ASP A 29 54.08 -34.45 44.49
CA ASP A 29 54.12 -33.04 44.06
C ASP A 29 52.94 -32.19 44.56
N ALA A 30 51.95 -32.81 45.21
CA ALA A 30 50.82 -32.10 45.77
C ALA A 30 51.25 -31.11 46.87
N VAL A 31 50.85 -29.84 46.70
CA VAL A 31 50.96 -28.80 47.72
C VAL A 31 49.61 -28.54 48.39
N ILE A 32 49.60 -27.85 49.53
CA ILE A 32 48.36 -27.56 50.26
C ILE A 32 47.32 -26.84 49.38
N ALA A 33 47.77 -25.97 48.46
CA ALA A 33 46.90 -25.24 47.53
C ALA A 33 46.25 -26.12 46.45
N ASN A 34 46.73 -27.35 46.22
CA ASN A 34 46.17 -28.27 45.23
C ASN A 34 45.08 -29.17 45.82
N VAL A 35 44.98 -29.23 47.15
CA VAL A 35 44.08 -30.16 47.85
C VAL A 35 42.90 -29.39 48.45
N LEU A 36 41.68 -29.90 48.23
CA LEU A 36 40.44 -29.32 48.75
C LEU A 36 40.50 -29.12 50.27
N SER A 37 40.11 -27.95 50.75
CA SER A 37 39.87 -27.74 52.19
C SER A 37 38.55 -28.40 52.62
N PRO A 38 38.47 -29.11 53.77
CA PRO A 38 39.53 -29.35 54.76
C PRO A 38 40.20 -30.74 54.61
N LYS A 39 40.27 -31.32 53.40
CA LYS A 39 40.83 -32.66 53.19
C LYS A 39 42.33 -32.70 53.53
N THR A 40 42.78 -33.83 54.07
CA THR A 40 44.17 -34.02 54.47
C THR A 40 44.92 -34.96 53.54
N PHE A 41 46.24 -34.79 53.44
CA PHE A 41 47.12 -35.65 52.64
C PHE A 41 48.54 -35.73 53.26
N TYR A 42 49.34 -36.67 52.76
CA TYR A 42 50.76 -36.82 53.08
C TYR A 42 51.58 -36.64 51.79
N ALA A 43 52.64 -35.83 51.83
CA ALA A 43 53.55 -35.60 50.69
C ALA A 43 54.91 -35.13 51.19
N GLY A 44 55.99 -35.56 50.52
CA GLY A 44 57.37 -35.15 50.81
C GLY A 44 57.92 -35.68 52.15
N GLY A 45 57.51 -36.87 52.58
CA GLY A 45 58.05 -37.51 53.80
C GLY A 45 57.73 -36.80 55.12
N GLY A 46 56.76 -35.88 55.13
CA GLY A 46 56.43 -35.02 56.29
C GLY A 46 55.14 -35.39 57.03
N ALA A 47 54.80 -34.55 58.02
CA ALA A 47 53.56 -34.64 58.79
C ALA A 47 52.30 -34.52 57.90
N ARG A 48 51.15 -34.95 58.44
CA ARG A 48 49.84 -34.80 57.79
C ARG A 48 49.58 -33.32 57.48
N LYS A 49 49.30 -33.01 56.20
CA LYS A 49 48.98 -31.66 55.71
C LYS A 49 47.48 -31.52 55.50
N THR A 50 46.97 -30.31 55.61
CA THR A 50 45.57 -29.97 55.30
C THR A 50 45.53 -29.11 54.04
N GLY A 51 44.65 -29.45 53.10
CA GLY A 51 44.43 -28.70 51.88
C GLY A 51 43.83 -27.31 52.12
N THR A 52 44.17 -26.37 51.24
CA THR A 52 43.69 -24.99 51.27
C THR A 52 42.96 -24.58 49.99
N LEU A 53 42.82 -25.47 49.00
CA LEU A 53 42.05 -25.18 47.79
C LEU A 53 40.59 -24.93 48.19
N PRO A 54 40.04 -23.73 47.92
CA PRO A 54 38.68 -23.43 48.33
C PRO A 54 37.67 -24.03 47.36
N THR A 55 36.50 -24.37 47.90
CA THR A 55 35.31 -24.53 47.06
C THR A 55 34.79 -23.13 46.69
N ARG A 56 34.35 -22.99 45.45
CA ARG A 56 33.81 -21.76 44.87
C ARG A 56 32.45 -22.07 44.24
N THR A 57 31.65 -21.02 44.11
CA THR A 57 30.34 -21.06 43.44
C THR A 57 30.36 -20.01 42.36
N LEU A 58 29.89 -20.38 41.16
CA LEU A 58 29.73 -19.42 40.07
C LEU A 58 28.58 -18.45 40.39
N ASN A 59 28.68 -17.22 39.93
CA ASN A 59 27.67 -16.19 40.13
C ASN A 59 27.50 -15.41 38.83
N ALA A 60 26.29 -15.42 38.25
CA ALA A 60 25.97 -14.70 37.02
C ALA A 60 26.18 -13.17 37.12
N ALA A 61 26.16 -12.61 38.33
CA ALA A 61 26.38 -11.18 38.54
C ALA A 61 27.86 -10.77 38.59
N ASN A 62 28.81 -11.70 38.46
CA ASN A 62 30.23 -11.40 38.52
C ASN A 62 30.98 -12.10 37.39
N GLU A 63 31.62 -11.31 36.54
CA GLU A 63 32.42 -11.81 35.41
C GLU A 63 33.74 -12.45 35.87
N ILE A 64 34.21 -12.16 37.09
CA ILE A 64 35.49 -12.67 37.59
C ILE A 64 35.30 -14.06 38.19
N VAL A 65 35.83 -15.07 37.49
CA VAL A 65 35.93 -16.44 38.00
C VAL A 65 37.25 -16.60 38.77
N GLN A 66 37.15 -16.69 40.10
CA GLN A 66 38.33 -16.88 40.95
C GLN A 66 38.89 -18.30 40.85
N ALA A 67 40.20 -18.45 41.09
CA ALA A 67 40.81 -19.78 41.19
C ALA A 67 40.22 -20.58 42.37
N GLY A 68 39.98 -21.87 42.15
CA GLY A 68 39.39 -22.78 43.13
C GLY A 68 38.74 -24.00 42.49
N TYR A 69 38.08 -24.81 43.31
CA TYR A 69 37.26 -25.93 42.86
C TYR A 69 35.80 -25.53 42.71
N TYR A 70 35.17 -25.93 41.62
CA TYR A 70 33.75 -25.75 41.36
C TYR A 70 33.07 -27.10 41.25
N ALA A 71 31.97 -27.29 41.96
CA ALA A 71 31.16 -28.49 41.82
C ALA A 71 30.53 -28.53 40.41
N ALA A 72 30.23 -29.74 39.93
CA ALA A 72 29.52 -29.93 38.66
C ALA A 72 28.18 -29.18 38.70
N THR A 73 27.90 -28.42 37.65
CA THR A 73 26.69 -27.61 37.50
C THR A 73 26.33 -27.47 36.02
N THR A 74 25.19 -26.86 35.72
CA THR A 74 24.78 -26.49 34.36
C THR A 74 24.81 -24.96 34.20
N LEU A 75 25.09 -24.48 32.99
CA LEU A 75 25.17 -23.03 32.73
C LEU A 75 23.83 -22.31 33.01
N SER A 76 22.70 -22.95 32.70
CA SER A 76 21.37 -22.41 32.97
C SER A 76 20.99 -22.39 34.47
N ALA A 77 21.66 -23.20 35.30
CA ALA A 77 21.52 -23.12 36.75
C ALA A 77 22.35 -21.97 37.35
N VAL A 78 23.43 -21.57 36.67
CA VAL A 78 24.25 -20.42 37.06
C VAL A 78 23.59 -19.12 36.64
N ASP A 79 23.10 -19.05 35.40
CA ASP A 79 22.45 -17.87 34.83
C ASP A 79 21.12 -18.21 34.17
N ALA A 80 20.02 -17.78 34.79
CA ALA A 80 18.67 -17.94 34.26
C ALA A 80 18.45 -17.12 32.97
N GLN A 81 19.26 -16.10 32.70
CA GLN A 81 19.17 -15.31 31.48
C GLN A 81 19.57 -16.09 30.23
N LEU A 82 20.26 -17.24 30.36
CA LEU A 82 20.55 -18.14 29.25
C LEU A 82 19.31 -18.87 28.68
N ALA A 83 18.12 -18.65 29.25
CA ALA A 83 16.88 -19.18 28.70
C ALA A 83 16.65 -18.72 27.24
N ALA A 84 16.16 -19.63 26.39
CA ALA A 84 15.91 -19.39 24.97
C ALA A 84 14.98 -18.17 24.69
N ALA A 85 14.11 -17.84 25.65
CA ALA A 85 13.21 -16.68 25.57
C ALA A 85 13.92 -15.32 25.71
N ASN A 86 15.20 -15.30 26.09
CA ASN A 86 16.01 -14.07 26.20
C ASN A 86 17.04 -13.96 25.07
N ILE A 87 17.15 -14.96 24.20
CA ILE A 87 18.14 -15.04 23.12
C ILE A 87 17.45 -14.70 21.79
N LEU A 88 18.07 -13.84 20.99
CA LEU A 88 17.58 -13.49 19.65
C LEU A 88 17.40 -14.73 18.77
N SER A 89 16.28 -14.77 18.04
CA SER A 89 15.99 -15.83 17.06
C SER A 89 17.15 -16.05 16.10
N GLY A 90 17.53 -17.30 15.90
CA GLY A 90 18.66 -17.68 15.03
C GLY A 90 20.04 -17.58 15.70
N VAL A 91 20.14 -17.02 16.91
CA VAL A 91 21.37 -17.04 17.71
C VAL A 91 21.40 -18.30 18.58
N ASN A 92 22.58 -18.92 18.69
CA ASN A 92 22.85 -20.06 19.54
C ASN A 92 23.95 -19.70 20.55
N ILE A 93 23.63 -19.76 21.85
CA ILE A 93 24.58 -19.52 22.94
C ILE A 93 24.68 -20.81 23.76
N PHE A 94 25.83 -21.49 23.71
CA PHE A 94 26.08 -22.76 24.45
C PHE A 94 25.03 -23.87 24.23
N GLY A 95 24.43 -23.95 23.03
CA GLY A 95 23.39 -24.92 22.71
C GLY A 95 21.95 -24.44 22.98
N PHE A 96 21.78 -23.28 23.60
CA PHE A 96 20.48 -22.63 23.77
C PHE A 96 20.19 -21.78 22.53
N VAL A 97 19.19 -22.19 21.76
CA VAL A 97 18.78 -21.51 20.52
C VAL A 97 17.63 -20.54 20.82
N GLY A 98 17.76 -19.30 20.34
CA GLY A 98 16.73 -18.28 20.50
C GLY A 98 15.41 -18.64 19.83
N VAL A 99 14.29 -18.27 20.46
CA VAL A 99 12.94 -18.55 19.95
C VAL A 99 12.50 -17.54 18.89
N ALA A 100 11.63 -17.96 17.96
CA ALA A 100 11.16 -17.11 16.84
C ALA A 100 10.44 -15.82 17.26
N THR A 101 9.96 -15.75 18.51
CA THR A 101 9.27 -14.57 19.06
C THR A 101 10.21 -13.48 19.59
N VAL A 102 11.51 -13.76 19.72
CA VAL A 102 12.52 -12.79 20.18
C VAL A 102 13.29 -12.33 18.95
N ARG A 103 12.95 -11.15 18.44
CA ARG A 103 13.43 -10.66 17.13
C ARG A 103 14.20 -9.37 17.33
N ASP A 104 15.23 -9.18 16.51
CA ASP A 104 15.82 -7.87 16.34
C ASP A 104 14.81 -6.98 15.61
N ILE A 105 14.62 -5.78 16.13
CA ILE A 105 13.75 -4.74 15.58
C ILE A 105 14.51 -3.43 15.39
N GLY A 106 15.85 -3.47 15.39
CA GLY A 106 16.73 -2.30 15.26
C GLY A 106 16.53 -1.49 13.96
N ASP A 107 15.98 -2.12 12.93
CA ASP A 107 15.63 -1.51 11.64
C ASP A 107 14.14 -1.15 11.53
N ALA A 108 13.33 -1.36 12.58
CA ALA A 108 11.91 -1.04 12.57
C ALA A 108 11.68 0.48 12.50
N ASN A 109 11.03 0.92 11.43
CA ASN A 109 10.79 2.35 11.13
C ASN A 109 9.32 2.77 11.21
N ALA A 110 8.43 1.89 11.69
CA ALA A 110 7.03 2.21 11.86
C ALA A 110 6.84 3.34 12.89
N VAL A 111 6.00 4.32 12.56
CA VAL A 111 5.62 5.43 13.45
C VAL A 111 4.15 5.31 13.84
N VAL A 112 3.77 5.91 14.97
CA VAL A 112 2.39 5.81 15.50
C VAL A 112 1.34 6.32 14.50
N SER A 113 1.63 7.41 13.79
CA SER A 113 0.78 7.95 12.73
C SER A 113 0.78 7.13 11.43
N GLY A 114 1.70 6.18 11.28
CA GLY A 114 1.87 5.30 10.13
C GLY A 114 1.13 3.96 10.28
N VAL A 115 0.66 3.64 11.49
CA VAL A 115 -0.02 2.38 11.81
C VAL A 115 -1.52 2.65 12.01
N LYS A 116 -2.37 1.79 11.43
CA LYS A 116 -3.82 1.88 11.50
C LYS A 116 -4.30 2.01 12.95
N GLN A 117 -5.26 2.89 13.18
CA GLN A 117 -5.85 3.11 14.50
C GLN A 117 -6.31 1.79 15.14
N GLY A 118 -5.94 1.60 16.40
CA GLY A 118 -6.26 0.39 17.18
C GLY A 118 -5.36 -0.82 16.93
N GLN A 119 -4.53 -0.81 15.88
CA GLN A 119 -3.49 -1.84 15.68
C GLN A 119 -2.28 -1.55 16.58
N THR A 120 -1.63 -2.61 17.08
CA THR A 120 -0.44 -2.47 17.93
C THR A 120 0.83 -2.89 17.22
N PHE A 121 1.95 -2.25 17.55
CA PHE A 121 3.27 -2.60 17.03
C PHE A 121 4.36 -2.36 18.10
N TYR A 122 5.52 -2.99 17.91
CA TYR A 122 6.73 -2.72 18.70
C TYR A 122 7.64 -1.77 17.92
N SER A 123 8.37 -0.90 18.62
CA SER A 123 9.40 -0.03 18.03
C SER A 123 10.72 -0.21 18.78
N ILE A 124 11.82 0.25 18.19
CA ILE A 124 13.19 0.14 18.75
C ILE A 124 13.27 0.54 20.23
N THR A 125 12.47 1.52 20.65
CA THR A 125 12.39 1.95 22.05
C THR A 125 10.97 1.92 22.60
N GLY A 126 10.89 1.59 23.88
CA GLY A 126 9.69 1.70 24.70
C GLY A 126 8.78 0.47 24.66
N ALA A 127 7.65 0.59 25.35
CA ALA A 127 6.62 -0.44 25.39
C ALA A 127 5.91 -0.59 24.03
N ARG A 128 5.07 -1.62 23.93
CA ARG A 128 4.14 -1.81 22.81
C ARG A 128 3.34 -0.52 22.55
N LYS A 129 3.29 -0.09 21.28
CA LYS A 129 2.60 1.13 20.83
C LYS A 129 1.30 0.77 20.11
N THR A 130 0.37 1.72 20.08
CA THR A 130 -0.89 1.61 19.33
C THR A 130 -0.90 2.67 18.24
N GLY A 131 -1.27 2.28 17.02
CA GLY A 131 -1.37 3.18 15.87
C GLY A 131 -2.49 4.20 16.01
N THR A 132 -2.35 5.33 15.32
CA THR A 132 -3.31 6.45 15.32
C THR A 132 -3.78 6.85 13.93
N MET A 133 -3.32 6.18 12.86
CA MET A 133 -3.75 6.50 11.49
C MET A 133 -5.26 6.27 11.37
N PRO A 134 -6.06 7.32 11.10
CA PRO A 134 -7.51 7.19 11.03
C PRO A 134 -7.91 6.36 9.81
N THR A 135 -9.06 5.70 9.91
CA THR A 135 -9.76 5.22 8.73
C THR A 135 -10.60 6.36 8.18
N VAL A 136 -10.45 6.66 6.89
CA VAL A 136 -11.10 7.80 6.24
C VAL A 136 -11.87 7.30 5.02
N ALA A 137 -13.04 7.88 4.78
CA ALA A 137 -13.82 7.67 3.58
C ALA A 137 -13.53 8.78 2.58
N LEU A 138 -13.55 8.44 1.29
CA LEU A 138 -13.60 9.45 0.23
C LEU A 138 -15.01 10.04 0.18
N ASP A 139 -15.08 11.34 0.01
CA ASP A 139 -16.33 12.08 -0.18
C ASP A 139 -16.46 12.43 -1.67
N PRO A 140 -17.47 11.92 -2.39
CA PRO A 140 -17.64 12.20 -3.82
C PRO A 140 -17.91 13.69 -4.10
N ASP A 141 -18.38 14.45 -3.11
CA ASP A 141 -18.66 15.88 -3.24
C ASP A 141 -17.44 16.75 -2.86
N ALA A 142 -16.31 16.15 -2.49
CA ALA A 142 -15.08 16.85 -2.13
C ALA A 142 -13.94 16.64 -3.13
N ASN A 143 -13.25 17.72 -3.49
CA ASN A 143 -12.01 17.66 -4.29
C ASN A 143 -10.74 17.49 -3.43
N ALA A 144 -10.90 17.29 -2.12
CA ALA A 144 -9.78 17.08 -1.20
C ALA A 144 -9.49 15.57 -1.07
N TYR A 145 -8.21 15.19 -1.10
CA TYR A 145 -7.79 13.82 -0.80
C TYR A 145 -7.25 13.76 0.65
N PRO A 146 -8.05 13.30 1.62
CA PRO A 146 -7.64 13.33 3.02
C PRO A 146 -6.57 12.27 3.32
N ALA A 147 -5.63 12.62 4.19
CA ALA A 147 -4.62 11.70 4.68
C ALA A 147 -5.24 10.65 5.63
N GLY A 148 -4.88 9.38 5.44
CA GLY A 148 -5.35 8.29 6.28
C GLY A 148 -5.42 6.96 5.54
N TYR A 149 -5.98 5.96 6.21
CA TYR A 149 -6.25 4.65 5.61
C TYR A 149 -7.63 4.66 4.95
N HIS A 150 -7.67 4.49 3.63
CA HIS A 150 -8.90 4.35 2.86
C HIS A 150 -9.25 2.87 2.75
N VAL A 151 -10.40 2.47 3.28
CA VAL A 151 -10.89 1.09 3.10
C VAL A 151 -11.20 0.91 1.62
N GLY A 152 -10.68 -0.16 1.01
CA GLY A 152 -10.96 -0.46 -0.39
C GLY A 152 -12.47 -0.53 -0.63
N ALA A 153 -13.00 0.39 -1.42
CA ALA A 153 -14.33 0.25 -1.98
C ALA A 153 -14.30 -0.90 -3.00
N ALA A 154 -15.38 -1.68 -3.08
CA ALA A 154 -15.45 -2.80 -4.04
C ALA A 154 -15.34 -2.31 -5.51
N ASN A 155 -15.75 -1.08 -5.79
CA ASN A 155 -15.60 -0.40 -7.09
C ASN A 155 -15.70 1.14 -6.93
N LEU A 156 -15.30 1.89 -7.96
CA LEU A 156 -15.35 3.37 -7.96
C LEU A 156 -16.78 3.93 -7.97
N THR A 157 -17.77 3.19 -8.47
CA THR A 157 -19.18 3.57 -8.41
C THR A 157 -19.75 3.58 -7.00
N ALA A 158 -19.13 2.84 -6.07
CA ALA A 158 -19.47 2.90 -4.64
C ALA A 158 -18.84 4.12 -3.94
N VAL A 159 -17.81 4.73 -4.55
CA VAL A 159 -17.23 5.99 -4.08
C VAL A 159 -18.05 7.16 -4.58
N ASP A 160 -18.32 7.19 -5.90
CA ASP A 160 -19.12 8.23 -6.53
C ASP A 160 -20.20 7.60 -7.43
N ALA A 161 -21.47 7.74 -7.01
CA ALA A 161 -22.62 7.25 -7.74
C ALA A 161 -22.86 8.00 -9.07
N GLN A 162 -22.24 9.16 -9.26
CA GLN A 162 -22.31 9.92 -10.51
C GLN A 162 -21.33 9.40 -11.58
N LEU A 163 -20.42 8.49 -11.23
CA LEU A 163 -19.57 7.77 -12.18
C LEU A 163 -20.38 6.73 -12.97
N VAL A 164 -21.32 7.22 -13.77
CA VAL A 164 -22.25 6.42 -14.58
C VAL A 164 -22.27 6.93 -16.01
N THR A 165 -22.63 6.05 -16.95
CA THR A 165 -22.60 6.35 -18.40
C THR A 165 -23.38 7.60 -18.77
N GLY A 166 -24.52 7.86 -18.12
CA GLY A 166 -25.40 9.01 -18.39
C GLY A 166 -24.83 10.37 -17.97
N SER A 167 -23.79 10.40 -17.13
CA SER A 167 -23.13 11.63 -16.69
C SER A 167 -21.89 11.98 -17.51
N ILE A 168 -21.46 11.07 -18.40
CA ILE A 168 -20.20 11.18 -19.14
C ILE A 168 -20.52 11.43 -20.63
N LYS A 169 -19.87 12.45 -21.20
CA LYS A 169 -20.03 12.82 -22.62
C LYS A 169 -19.64 11.65 -23.54
N TYR A 170 -20.41 11.44 -24.60
CA TYR A 170 -20.14 10.43 -25.62
C TYR A 170 -18.72 10.56 -26.17
N GLY A 171 -18.04 9.41 -26.33
CA GLY A 171 -16.65 9.34 -26.77
C GLY A 171 -15.62 9.60 -25.67
N VAL A 172 -16.05 9.96 -24.45
CA VAL A 172 -15.18 10.08 -23.27
C VAL A 172 -15.34 8.82 -22.41
N THR A 173 -14.23 8.34 -21.87
CA THR A 173 -14.20 7.26 -20.88
C THR A 173 -13.51 7.76 -19.63
N ILE A 174 -14.18 7.63 -18.47
CA ILE A 174 -13.63 8.02 -17.17
C ILE A 174 -13.58 6.76 -16.31
N PHE A 175 -12.38 6.37 -15.87
CA PHE A 175 -12.12 5.16 -15.08
C PHE A 175 -12.79 3.87 -15.62
N GLY A 176 -12.83 3.71 -16.94
CA GLY A 176 -13.44 2.55 -17.61
C GLY A 176 -14.95 2.63 -17.85
N VAL A 177 -15.64 3.66 -17.34
CA VAL A 177 -17.05 3.92 -17.64
C VAL A 177 -17.14 4.76 -18.91
N ALA A 178 -17.66 4.17 -19.98
CA ALA A 178 -17.85 4.85 -21.27
C ALA A 178 -19.07 5.79 -21.24
N GLY A 179 -18.92 6.96 -21.87
CA GLY A 179 -19.98 7.95 -21.99
C GLY A 179 -21.16 7.50 -22.86
N HIS A 180 -22.36 7.89 -22.45
CA HIS A 180 -23.59 7.49 -23.11
C HIS A 180 -23.75 8.19 -24.47
N THR A 181 -24.26 7.47 -25.47
CA THR A 181 -24.43 7.94 -26.87
C THR A 181 -25.31 9.19 -27.02
N ASN A 182 -26.19 9.43 -26.06
CA ASN A 182 -27.10 10.59 -26.01
C ASN A 182 -26.56 11.79 -25.23
N VAL A 183 -25.42 11.69 -24.54
CA VAL A 183 -24.81 12.82 -23.82
C VAL A 183 -23.81 13.48 -24.74
N ARG A 184 -24.25 14.50 -25.50
CA ARG A 184 -23.41 15.16 -26.51
C ARG A 184 -23.22 16.64 -26.20
N ASP A 185 -22.12 17.15 -26.67
CA ASP A 185 -21.86 18.58 -26.70
C ASP A 185 -22.53 19.19 -27.92
N SER A 186 -23.25 20.28 -27.68
CA SER A 186 -23.99 21.03 -28.70
C SER A 186 -23.59 22.50 -28.70
N SER A 187 -22.43 22.83 -28.11
CA SER A 187 -21.90 24.19 -28.07
C SER A 187 -21.55 24.73 -29.46
N ASP A 188 -21.24 23.86 -30.41
CA ASP A 188 -20.94 24.18 -31.82
C ASP A 188 -22.17 24.19 -32.74
N ALA A 189 -23.34 23.80 -32.24
CA ALA A 189 -24.56 23.77 -33.04
C ALA A 189 -25.07 25.18 -33.38
N THR A 190 -25.30 25.46 -34.67
CA THR A 190 -25.63 26.79 -35.20
C THR A 190 -27.12 27.02 -35.49
N ALA A 191 -27.98 26.05 -35.17
CA ALA A 191 -29.42 26.17 -35.39
C ALA A 191 -30.04 27.25 -34.48
N THR A 192 -30.87 28.12 -35.05
CA THR A 192 -31.66 29.13 -34.33
C THR A 192 -33.15 28.80 -34.42
N ALA A 193 -33.96 29.32 -33.49
CA ALA A 193 -35.42 29.11 -33.53
C ALA A 193 -36.02 29.60 -34.86
N THR A 194 -35.53 30.73 -35.37
CA THR A 194 -35.94 31.30 -36.67
C THR A 194 -35.55 30.44 -37.88
N ARG A 195 -34.69 29.44 -37.72
CA ARG A 195 -34.25 28.53 -38.78
C ARG A 195 -34.83 27.12 -38.66
N VAL A 196 -35.57 26.83 -37.60
CA VAL A 196 -36.20 25.53 -37.36
C VAL A 196 -37.72 25.70 -37.49
N ARG A 197 -38.37 24.81 -38.25
CA ARG A 197 -39.82 24.86 -38.51
C ARG A 197 -40.62 24.84 -37.21
N SER A 198 -41.66 25.66 -37.15
CA SER A 198 -42.62 25.64 -36.03
C SER A 198 -43.17 24.22 -35.79
N GLY A 199 -43.26 23.83 -34.52
CA GLY A 199 -43.65 22.48 -34.09
C GLY A 199 -42.50 21.47 -33.93
N TYR A 200 -41.31 21.77 -34.46
CA TYR A 200 -40.11 20.93 -34.26
C TYR A 200 -39.26 21.44 -33.10
N THR A 201 -38.60 20.52 -32.41
CA THR A 201 -37.67 20.83 -31.32
C THR A 201 -36.22 20.56 -31.69
N PHE A 202 -35.30 21.33 -31.12
CA PHE A 202 -33.87 21.18 -31.34
C PHE A 202 -33.06 21.54 -30.08
N TYR A 203 -31.78 21.15 -30.06
CA TYR A 203 -30.81 21.53 -29.05
C TYR A 203 -29.66 22.26 -29.74
N ALA A 204 -29.32 23.46 -29.27
CA ALA A 204 -28.17 24.22 -29.77
C ALA A 204 -27.66 25.17 -28.69
N GLY A 205 -26.33 25.37 -28.64
CA GLY A 205 -25.66 26.27 -27.71
C GLY A 205 -25.61 25.76 -26.26
N GLY A 206 -25.59 24.44 -26.04
CA GLY A 206 -25.36 23.85 -24.71
C GLY A 206 -26.48 24.04 -23.68
N GLY A 207 -27.75 24.17 -24.11
CA GLY A 207 -28.88 24.49 -23.23
C GLY A 207 -30.09 23.56 -23.33
N ALA A 208 -31.19 23.99 -22.70
CA ALA A 208 -32.46 23.29 -22.73
C ALA A 208 -33.02 23.12 -24.15
N ARG A 209 -33.94 22.17 -24.31
CA ARG A 209 -34.69 21.92 -25.55
C ARG A 209 -35.38 23.21 -26.01
N LYS A 210 -35.18 23.58 -27.27
CA LYS A 210 -35.78 24.75 -27.92
C LYS A 210 -36.84 24.32 -28.95
N THR A 211 -37.78 25.19 -29.26
CA THR A 211 -38.79 24.99 -30.31
C THR A 211 -38.54 25.95 -31.46
N GLY A 212 -38.70 25.47 -32.69
CA GLY A 212 -38.61 26.28 -33.89
C GLY A 212 -39.73 27.31 -34.01
N THR A 213 -39.43 28.44 -34.67
CA THR A 213 -40.37 29.54 -34.95
C THR A 213 -40.45 29.89 -36.43
N LEU A 214 -39.72 29.17 -37.30
CA LEU A 214 -39.83 29.36 -38.74
C LEU A 214 -41.25 28.98 -39.19
N ALA A 215 -42.01 29.99 -39.62
CA ALA A 215 -43.38 29.81 -40.10
C ALA A 215 -43.40 29.03 -41.41
N THR A 216 -44.45 28.23 -41.60
CA THR A 216 -44.78 27.68 -42.91
C THR A 216 -45.59 28.73 -43.66
N VAL A 217 -45.15 29.13 -44.85
CA VAL A 217 -45.80 30.17 -45.65
C VAL A 217 -46.30 29.58 -46.95
N ALA A 218 -47.60 29.76 -47.22
CA ALA A 218 -48.20 29.37 -48.49
C ALA A 218 -47.70 30.28 -49.62
N ILE A 219 -47.35 29.68 -50.75
CA ILE A 219 -47.11 30.40 -52.00
C ILE A 219 -48.45 30.48 -52.73
N THR A 220 -48.84 31.68 -53.15
CA THR A 220 -50.02 31.91 -54.00
C THR A 220 -49.59 32.66 -55.26
N ALA A 221 -50.34 32.51 -56.35
CA ALA A 221 -50.07 33.16 -57.64
C ALA A 221 -50.07 34.72 -57.58
N ALA A 222 -50.49 35.30 -56.45
CA ALA A 222 -50.47 36.74 -56.22
C ALA A 222 -49.19 37.26 -55.54
N ASN A 223 -48.25 36.38 -55.17
CA ASN A 223 -47.01 36.78 -54.50
C ASN A 223 -45.93 37.12 -55.53
N ASP A 224 -45.82 38.39 -55.91
CA ASP A 224 -44.72 38.88 -56.76
C ASP A 224 -43.34 38.76 -56.05
N ASN A 225 -43.34 38.74 -54.71
CA ASN A 225 -42.18 38.51 -53.86
C ASN A 225 -42.44 37.35 -52.89
N TYR A 226 -41.52 36.38 -52.83
CA TYR A 226 -41.60 35.28 -51.88
C TYR A 226 -41.24 35.75 -50.45
N PRO A 227 -42.18 35.72 -49.48
CA PRO A 227 -41.91 36.11 -48.11
C PRO A 227 -40.92 35.13 -47.45
N ALA A 228 -40.01 35.64 -46.62
CA ALA A 228 -39.05 34.81 -45.90
C ALA A 228 -39.77 33.77 -45.03
N GLY A 229 -39.49 32.48 -45.24
CA GLY A 229 -40.18 31.40 -44.52
C GLY A 229 -39.84 30.02 -45.08
N TYR A 230 -40.44 28.99 -44.46
CA TYR A 230 -40.44 27.65 -45.04
C TYR A 230 -41.63 27.51 -45.98
N HIS A 231 -41.37 27.23 -47.26
CA HIS A 231 -42.39 26.91 -48.24
C HIS A 231 -42.44 25.39 -48.42
N ALA A 232 -43.54 24.78 -48.02
CA ALA A 232 -43.75 23.36 -48.30
C ALA A 232 -44.00 23.22 -49.81
N GLY A 233 -43.23 22.36 -50.49
CA GLY A 233 -43.54 22.02 -51.88
C GLY A 233 -44.90 21.31 -51.94
N ASP A 234 -45.78 21.76 -52.83
CA ASP A 234 -46.90 20.93 -53.27
C ASP A 234 -46.37 19.91 -54.29
N ALA A 235 -46.95 18.71 -54.31
CA ALA A 235 -46.51 17.63 -55.19
C ALA A 235 -46.76 17.92 -56.70
N LEU A 236 -47.18 19.13 -57.04
CA LEU A 236 -47.63 19.54 -58.37
C LEU A 236 -46.57 20.34 -59.15
N GLY A 237 -45.44 20.71 -58.53
CA GLY A 237 -44.34 21.40 -59.19
C GLY A 237 -44.63 22.88 -59.50
N LEU A 238 -43.58 23.64 -59.84
CA LEU A 238 -43.64 25.10 -60.07
C LEU A 238 -44.59 25.52 -61.21
N ASP A 239 -44.92 24.59 -62.12
CA ASP A 239 -45.81 24.82 -63.27
C ASP A 239 -47.25 25.19 -62.87
N HIS A 240 -47.68 24.88 -61.65
CA HIS A 240 -49.05 25.21 -61.20
C HIS A 240 -49.18 26.64 -60.66
N ILE A 241 -48.08 27.37 -60.52
CA ILE A 241 -48.04 28.73 -59.94
C ILE A 241 -47.94 29.81 -61.03
N ASP A 242 -47.58 29.44 -62.27
CA ASP A 242 -47.59 30.34 -63.42
C ASP A 242 -49.02 30.46 -63.98
N THR A 243 -49.76 31.46 -63.49
CA THR A 243 -51.00 31.91 -64.11
C THR A 243 -50.79 33.21 -64.88
N ASP A 244 -49.65 33.40 -65.57
CA ASP A 244 -49.52 34.51 -66.51
C ASP A 244 -50.63 34.40 -67.58
N PRO A 245 -51.62 35.31 -67.59
CA PRO A 245 -52.68 35.28 -68.58
C PRO A 245 -52.15 35.57 -70.00
N GLU A 246 -50.93 36.10 -70.14
CA GLU A 246 -50.34 36.45 -71.44
C GLU A 246 -49.67 35.27 -72.17
N LEU A 247 -49.40 34.15 -71.50
CA LEU A 247 -48.84 32.94 -72.15
C LEU A 247 -49.89 32.11 -72.91
N GLY A 248 -51.19 32.37 -72.69
CA GLY A 248 -52.29 31.63 -73.32
C GLY A 248 -52.50 31.83 -74.82
N THR A 249 -51.77 32.74 -75.48
CA THR A 249 -51.98 33.02 -76.93
C THR A 249 -50.71 33.13 -77.77
N ARG A 250 -49.51 33.04 -77.20
CA ARG A 250 -48.27 33.15 -77.98
C ARG A 250 -47.63 31.80 -78.23
N ARG A 251 -48.33 30.97 -79.02
CA ARG A 251 -47.62 30.01 -79.87
C ARG A 251 -46.82 30.79 -80.90
N SER A 252 -45.50 30.71 -80.74
CA SER A 252 -44.53 30.71 -81.84
C SER A 252 -44.52 31.95 -82.75
N VAL A 253 -43.82 33.01 -82.33
CA VAL A 253 -43.16 33.89 -83.32
C VAL A 253 -41.84 34.44 -82.78
N PRO A 254 -40.76 34.45 -83.59
CA PRO A 254 -39.45 34.95 -83.18
C PRO A 254 -39.50 36.46 -82.91
N TRP A 255 -38.67 36.90 -81.96
CA TRP A 255 -38.44 38.31 -81.63
C TRP A 255 -38.45 39.26 -82.84
N PRO A 256 -39.07 40.43 -82.68
CA PRO A 256 -38.28 41.64 -82.87
C PRO A 256 -38.43 42.61 -81.69
N ILE A 257 -37.29 43.15 -81.27
CA ILE A 257 -37.21 44.38 -80.49
C ILE A 257 -37.83 45.50 -81.33
N ASP A 258 -38.95 46.07 -80.89
CA ASP A 258 -39.50 47.28 -81.49
C ASP A 258 -39.12 48.50 -80.64
N ALA A 259 -38.08 49.21 -81.10
CA ALA A 259 -37.49 50.38 -80.47
C ALA A 259 -38.39 51.63 -80.48
N GLN A 260 -39.63 51.56 -80.99
CA GLN A 260 -40.53 52.70 -81.05
C GLN A 260 -41.43 52.91 -79.82
N LYS A 261 -41.53 51.94 -78.89
CA LYS A 261 -42.27 52.15 -77.62
C LYS A 261 -41.48 52.86 -76.51
N LEU A 262 -40.19 53.16 -76.72
CA LEU A 262 -39.35 53.85 -75.73
C LEU A 262 -39.38 55.39 -75.80
N ARG A 263 -40.22 56.02 -76.64
CA ARG A 263 -40.16 57.49 -76.91
C ARG A 263 -41.47 58.29 -76.81
N GLN A 264 -42.49 57.85 -76.06
CA GLN A 264 -43.70 58.67 -75.85
C GLN A 264 -44.18 58.77 -74.38
N ARG A 265 -43.27 58.75 -73.40
CA ARG A 265 -43.55 59.27 -72.04
C ARG A 265 -42.42 60.15 -71.51
N ARG A 266 -42.03 61.14 -72.32
CA ARG A 266 -41.44 62.41 -71.84
C ARG A 266 -42.32 63.53 -72.40
N SER A 267 -42.76 64.43 -71.51
CA SER A 267 -43.61 65.61 -71.73
C SER A 267 -45.12 65.36 -71.63
N LEU A 268 -45.65 65.39 -70.40
CA LEU A 268 -46.36 66.54 -69.82
C LEU A 268 -46.36 66.40 -68.29
#